data_AF-A0A7J4GXB4-F1
#
_entry.id   AF-A0A7J4GXB4-F1
#
_cell.length_a   1.000
_cell.length_b   1.000
_cell.length_c   1.000
_cell.angle_alpha   90.00
_cell.angle_beta   90.00
_cell.angle_gamma   90.00
#
_symmetry.space_group_name_H-M   'P 1'
#
loop_
_entity.id
_entity.type
_entity.pdbx_description
1 polymer ?
#
loop_
_entity_poly.entity_id
_entity_poly.type
_entity_poly.pdbx_seq_one_letter_code
_entity_poly.pdbx_strand_id
1 'polypeptide(L)'
;MRNRIVIASGPNDQVFILDAAEGKIHFIGVSTIEIDATALAKGDELIIEDAPMLEKVQLKNKGVSIIFATIPNKTVKVHGPIEDIKVIKGRTTHTIARVQQHSTLPFEPLWGAIISKDIVEAGEFDALILVPNDQEELVVSGEWSQVSVIEAKKLTSLKIEGERIMRVVTIANCPQLSKLDIRRRVLTCAIIECPSITSIRGFGDRLQISPRPENKNFVSIGGFWHDVPSWYDEQVAMLRIAHFDADPTIGDLVDCGDLGGITFSPSSYDGPGGLCHWSAVFDIAVDELSLGISIPILIEYILSNPVEGLDALMKWADENQSRFDQYKAMRVLVSLICRGVDENMIHEARNKISALNHESPMLSVESVNNLTTAQLGGRWRNLVTTGSDSWMFNDWHSPLNSVMPFGRLDLEIWLHSDLDLKYIGIDEETGNLANRMTLRKPIGKNPRVRSMLVATLSASGQIRTDQHSSQRLNELVNSVYTDPRITADPFCCEFIILHLKASKMATKSVVRKLVDGILRMKSPTWAKVALLVGITEQINPPSARMALRRLASDKELSLKEAKVINEIAIAGKRAFKSGAVNRPEWPYLKNWGREYGY
;
A
#
# COMPACT_ATOMS: atom_id res chain seq x y z
N MET A 1 -21.63 -37.92 -19.26
CA MET A 1 -22.66 -37.55 -18.26
C MET A 1 -22.13 -38.00 -16.91
N ARG A 2 -21.66 -37.09 -16.04
CA ARG A 2 -21.26 -37.48 -14.67
C ARG A 2 -22.53 -37.57 -13.83
N ASN A 3 -22.77 -38.72 -13.20
CA ASN A 3 -23.96 -38.99 -12.40
C ASN A 3 -24.10 -37.97 -11.28
N ARG A 4 -25.29 -37.36 -11.15
CA ARG A 4 -25.67 -36.52 -10.02
C ARG A 4 -26.19 -37.47 -8.93
N ILE A 5 -25.45 -37.62 -7.84
CA ILE A 5 -25.88 -38.44 -6.70
C ILE A 5 -26.36 -37.49 -5.61
N VAL A 6 -27.66 -37.56 -5.26
CA VAL A 6 -28.25 -36.78 -4.17
C VAL A 6 -28.39 -37.70 -2.96
N ILE A 7 -27.85 -37.29 -1.82
CA ILE A 7 -27.84 -38.05 -0.58
C ILE A 7 -28.44 -37.18 0.53
N ALA A 8 -29.43 -37.72 1.25
CA ALA A 8 -30.07 -37.04 2.36
C ALA A 8 -29.85 -37.83 3.66
N SER A 9 -29.44 -37.13 4.72
CA SER A 9 -29.35 -37.75 6.04
C SER A 9 -30.74 -37.95 6.66
N GLY A 10 -30.88 -38.91 7.57
CA GLY A 10 -32.07 -39.03 8.40
C GLY A 10 -32.24 -37.82 9.33
N PRO A 11 -33.47 -37.54 9.81
CA PRO A 11 -33.76 -36.38 10.65
C PRO A 11 -33.09 -36.39 12.03
N ASN A 12 -32.50 -37.52 12.45
CA ASN A 12 -31.77 -37.66 13.72
C ASN A 12 -30.28 -37.99 13.52
N ASP A 13 -29.79 -38.05 12.28
CA ASP A 13 -28.41 -38.45 11.99
C ASP A 13 -27.48 -37.27 12.21
N GLN A 14 -26.86 -37.24 13.40
CA GLN A 14 -25.90 -36.20 13.78
C GLN A 14 -24.55 -36.38 13.07
N VAL A 15 -24.17 -37.62 12.75
CA VAL A 15 -22.93 -37.95 12.02
C VAL A 15 -23.33 -38.70 10.76
N PHE A 16 -22.89 -38.20 9.61
CA PHE A 16 -23.12 -38.82 8.32
C PHE A 16 -21.80 -39.36 7.75
N ILE A 17 -21.76 -40.66 7.43
CA ILE A 17 -20.56 -41.33 6.89
C ILE A 17 -20.78 -41.60 5.39
N LEU A 18 -19.86 -41.12 4.56
CA LEU A 18 -19.82 -41.45 3.13
C LEU A 18 -19.05 -42.75 2.91
N ASP A 19 -19.77 -43.84 2.62
CA ASP A 19 -19.17 -45.18 2.49
C ASP A 19 -18.53 -45.46 1.12
N ALA A 20 -19.06 -44.90 0.02
CA ALA A 20 -18.46 -44.97 -1.32
C ALA A 20 -19.18 -44.02 -2.31
N ALA A 21 -18.44 -43.15 -2.99
CA ALA A 21 -18.99 -42.33 -4.06
C ALA A 21 -17.90 -41.81 -5.01
N GLU A 22 -18.19 -41.82 -6.31
CA GLU A 22 -17.37 -41.21 -7.35
C GLU A 22 -18.13 -40.05 -8.02
N GLY A 23 -17.47 -38.92 -8.23
CA GLY A 23 -18.00 -37.77 -8.97
C GLY A 23 -18.59 -36.66 -8.11
N LYS A 24 -19.79 -36.17 -8.48
CA LYS A 24 -20.43 -35.02 -7.82
C LYS A 24 -21.55 -35.48 -6.89
N ILE A 25 -21.37 -35.22 -5.61
CA ILE A 25 -22.31 -35.60 -4.55
C ILE A 25 -23.02 -34.37 -4.05
N HIS A 26 -24.34 -34.42 -3.99
CA HIS A 26 -25.17 -33.38 -3.42
C HIS A 26 -25.69 -33.88 -2.06
N PHE A 27 -25.37 -33.18 -0.99
CA PHE A 27 -25.72 -33.54 0.38
C PHE A 27 -26.76 -32.58 0.97
N ILE A 28 -27.77 -33.14 1.62
CA ILE A 28 -28.79 -32.42 2.40
C ILE A 28 -28.90 -33.10 3.78
N GLY A 29 -28.75 -32.35 4.86
CA GLY A 29 -28.81 -32.92 6.21
C GLY A 29 -29.18 -31.88 7.27
N VAL A 30 -30.46 -31.82 7.63
CA VAL A 30 -31.00 -30.78 8.54
C VAL A 30 -30.40 -30.87 9.95
N SER A 31 -30.19 -32.08 10.46
CA SER A 31 -29.71 -32.35 11.82
C SER A 31 -28.26 -32.80 11.88
N THR A 32 -27.58 -32.88 10.73
CA THR A 32 -26.20 -33.37 10.64
C THR A 32 -25.24 -32.32 11.18
N ILE A 33 -24.40 -32.74 12.12
CA ILE A 33 -23.35 -31.95 12.77
C ILE A 33 -21.99 -32.25 12.15
N GLU A 34 -21.76 -33.51 11.77
CA GLU A 34 -20.49 -33.98 11.19
C GLU A 34 -20.72 -34.80 9.91
N ILE A 35 -19.90 -34.53 8.89
CA ILE A 35 -19.80 -35.36 7.68
C ILE A 35 -18.41 -35.99 7.65
N ASP A 36 -18.35 -37.32 7.73
CA ASP A 36 -17.16 -38.08 7.42
C ASP A 36 -17.13 -38.34 5.90
N ALA A 37 -16.28 -37.59 5.20
CA ALA A 37 -16.08 -37.66 3.75
C ALA A 37 -14.71 -38.29 3.40
N THR A 38 -14.19 -39.16 4.27
CA THR A 38 -12.88 -39.80 4.07
C THR A 38 -12.80 -40.74 2.87
N ALA A 39 -13.95 -41.21 2.36
CA ALA A 39 -14.03 -42.03 1.15
C ALA A 39 -13.85 -41.24 -0.16
N LEU A 40 -13.98 -39.90 -0.15
CA LEU A 40 -13.82 -39.08 -1.36
C LEU A 40 -12.39 -39.10 -1.87
N ALA A 41 -12.20 -39.15 -3.18
CA ALA A 41 -10.91 -39.21 -3.85
C ALA A 41 -10.65 -37.97 -4.73
N LYS A 42 -9.47 -37.95 -5.36
CA LYS A 42 -9.04 -36.83 -6.21
C LYS A 42 -10.02 -36.62 -7.38
N GLY A 43 -10.56 -35.42 -7.49
CA GLY A 43 -11.48 -35.01 -8.56
C GLY A 43 -12.96 -35.15 -8.19
N ASP A 44 -13.27 -35.65 -6.99
CA ASP A 44 -14.63 -35.68 -6.46
C ASP A 44 -15.03 -34.31 -5.87
N GLU A 45 -16.32 -34.01 -5.96
CA GLU A 45 -16.92 -32.77 -5.45
C GLU A 45 -18.04 -33.10 -4.46
N LEU A 46 -17.93 -32.59 -3.24
CA LEU A 46 -19.01 -32.61 -2.24
C LEU A 46 -19.74 -31.26 -2.24
N ILE A 47 -20.98 -31.25 -2.70
CA ILE A 47 -21.86 -30.09 -2.73
C ILE A 47 -22.83 -30.18 -1.56
N ILE A 48 -22.64 -29.33 -0.56
CA ILE A 48 -23.52 -29.20 0.60
C ILE A 48 -24.63 -28.22 0.22
N GLU A 49 -25.82 -28.74 -0.07
CA GLU A 49 -26.97 -27.93 -0.49
C GLU A 49 -27.66 -27.25 0.71
N ASP A 50 -27.95 -28.02 1.76
CA ASP A 50 -28.56 -27.53 2.99
C ASP A 50 -28.16 -28.38 4.20
N ALA A 51 -27.45 -27.77 5.15
CA ALA A 51 -26.99 -28.41 6.39
C ALA A 51 -26.81 -27.36 7.51
N PRO A 52 -27.89 -26.88 8.14
CA PRO A 52 -27.85 -25.74 9.05
C PRO A 52 -27.14 -26.03 10.38
N MET A 53 -27.07 -27.30 10.79
CA MET A 53 -26.42 -27.74 12.04
C MET A 53 -24.97 -28.19 11.86
N LEU A 54 -24.45 -28.17 10.62
CA LEU A 54 -23.12 -28.66 10.31
C LEU A 54 -22.05 -27.83 11.02
N GLU A 55 -21.10 -28.52 11.65
CA GLU A 55 -19.95 -27.92 12.33
C GLU A 55 -18.63 -28.54 11.86
N LYS A 56 -18.65 -29.76 11.31
CA LYS A 56 -17.43 -30.48 10.94
C LYS A 56 -17.56 -31.26 9.63
N VAL A 57 -16.51 -31.21 8.80
CA VAL A 57 -16.32 -32.11 7.66
C VAL A 57 -14.94 -32.74 7.77
N GLN A 58 -14.85 -34.07 7.69
CA GLN A 58 -13.59 -34.80 7.77
C GLN A 58 -13.17 -35.30 6.38
N LEU A 59 -11.96 -34.96 5.96
CA LEU A 59 -11.32 -35.43 4.73
C LEU A 59 -10.06 -36.23 5.06
N LYS A 60 -9.73 -37.19 4.18
CA LYS A 60 -8.47 -37.97 4.26
C LYS A 60 -7.61 -37.82 3.01
N ASN A 61 -8.24 -37.82 1.83
CA ASN A 61 -7.53 -37.85 0.55
C ASN A 61 -7.35 -36.45 -0.04
N LYS A 62 -6.22 -36.23 -0.73
CA LYS A 62 -5.92 -34.97 -1.43
C LYS A 62 -6.74 -34.85 -2.72
N GLY A 63 -7.03 -33.62 -3.15
CA GLY A 63 -7.67 -33.38 -4.45
C GLY A 63 -9.20 -33.34 -4.41
N VAL A 64 -9.80 -33.22 -3.23
CA VAL A 64 -11.25 -33.12 -3.02
C VAL A 64 -11.68 -31.66 -3.00
N SER A 65 -12.80 -31.39 -3.66
CA SER A 65 -13.46 -30.08 -3.70
C SER A 65 -14.71 -30.06 -2.82
N ILE A 66 -14.83 -29.08 -1.93
CA ILE A 66 -16.05 -28.89 -1.12
C ILE A 66 -16.76 -27.61 -1.59
N ILE A 67 -18.07 -27.71 -1.84
CA ILE A 67 -18.89 -26.63 -2.34
C ILE A 67 -20.07 -26.43 -1.38
N PHE A 68 -20.12 -25.29 -0.71
CA PHE A 68 -21.26 -24.85 0.07
C PHE A 68 -22.19 -24.06 -0.84
N ALA A 69 -23.39 -24.59 -1.12
CA ALA A 69 -24.37 -23.92 -1.97
C ALA A 69 -24.97 -22.67 -1.30
N THR A 70 -24.88 -22.60 0.03
CA THR A 70 -25.29 -21.48 0.86
C THR A 70 -24.23 -21.22 1.94
N ILE A 71 -24.17 -20.01 2.48
CA ILE A 71 -23.26 -19.68 3.59
C ILE A 71 -23.70 -20.47 4.84
N PRO A 72 -22.81 -21.25 5.47
CA PRO A 72 -23.14 -21.98 6.68
C PRO A 72 -23.67 -21.07 7.80
N ASN A 73 -24.65 -21.58 8.56
CA ASN A 73 -25.22 -20.83 9.68
C ASN A 73 -24.30 -20.84 10.90
N LYS A 74 -23.61 -21.95 11.13
CA LYS A 74 -22.61 -22.15 12.18
C LYS A 74 -21.20 -22.11 11.60
N THR A 75 -20.21 -22.03 12.49
CA THR A 75 -18.81 -22.22 12.13
C THR A 75 -18.58 -23.66 11.70
N VAL A 76 -18.10 -23.87 10.47
CA VAL A 76 -17.77 -25.18 9.92
C VAL A 76 -16.26 -25.34 9.84
N LYS A 77 -15.74 -26.44 10.40
CA LYS A 77 -14.33 -26.83 10.34
C LYS A 77 -14.15 -28.01 9.39
N VAL A 78 -13.48 -27.77 8.28
CA VAL A 78 -13.06 -28.81 7.34
C VAL A 78 -11.67 -29.29 7.76
N HIS A 79 -11.57 -30.54 8.18
CA HIS A 79 -10.31 -31.17 8.61
C HIS A 79 -9.74 -32.01 7.47
N GLY A 80 -8.43 -31.93 7.25
CA GLY A 80 -7.73 -32.70 6.22
C GLY A 80 -7.29 -31.87 5.01
N PRO A 81 -6.72 -32.52 3.98
CA PRO A 81 -6.12 -31.83 2.84
C PRO A 81 -7.19 -31.28 1.89
N ILE A 82 -7.07 -30.01 1.52
CA ILE A 82 -8.06 -29.32 0.67
C ILE A 82 -7.47 -28.99 -0.71
N GLU A 83 -8.24 -29.26 -1.76
CA GLU A 83 -7.93 -28.77 -3.10
C GLU A 83 -8.61 -27.43 -3.37
N ASP A 84 -9.92 -27.35 -3.19
CA ASP A 84 -10.65 -26.09 -3.12
C ASP A 84 -11.88 -26.16 -2.21
N ILE A 85 -12.25 -25.00 -1.67
CA ILE A 85 -13.50 -24.75 -0.97
C ILE A 85 -14.21 -23.61 -1.67
N LYS A 86 -15.47 -23.83 -2.03
CA LYS A 86 -16.33 -22.85 -2.68
C LYS A 86 -17.51 -22.52 -1.80
N VAL A 87 -17.82 -21.24 -1.64
CA VAL A 87 -19.03 -20.77 -0.98
C VAL A 87 -19.82 -19.96 -2.00
N ILE A 88 -21.04 -20.42 -2.29
CA ILE A 88 -21.94 -19.82 -3.26
C ILE A 88 -22.95 -18.92 -2.54
N LYS A 89 -23.15 -17.71 -3.06
CA LYS A 89 -24.24 -16.82 -2.63
C LYS A 89 -24.91 -16.18 -3.83
N GLY A 90 -26.14 -16.57 -4.11
CA GLY A 90 -26.85 -16.08 -5.29
C GLY A 90 -26.12 -16.45 -6.59
N ARG A 91 -25.49 -15.47 -7.25
CA ARG A 91 -24.71 -15.68 -8.49
C ARG A 91 -23.19 -15.64 -8.28
N THR A 92 -22.71 -15.27 -7.09
CA THR A 92 -21.28 -15.17 -6.80
C THR A 92 -20.77 -16.47 -6.19
N THR A 93 -19.54 -16.85 -6.56
CA THR A 93 -18.83 -18.01 -6.00
C THR A 93 -17.51 -17.52 -5.44
N HIS A 94 -17.34 -17.65 -4.13
CA HIS A 94 -16.09 -17.33 -3.44
C HIS A 94 -15.30 -18.61 -3.30
N THR A 95 -14.04 -18.61 -3.72
CA THR A 95 -13.21 -19.83 -3.77
C THR A 95 -11.90 -19.61 -3.05
N ILE A 96 -11.59 -20.50 -2.12
CA ILE A 96 -10.24 -20.77 -1.61
C ILE A 96 -9.74 -21.99 -2.37
N ALA A 97 -8.63 -21.86 -3.09
CA ALA A 97 -8.09 -22.96 -3.89
C ALA A 97 -6.58 -23.09 -3.72
N ARG A 98 -6.13 -24.32 -3.88
CA ARG A 98 -4.71 -24.67 -3.92
C ARG A 98 -4.03 -24.22 -5.21
N VAL A 99 -4.71 -24.29 -6.36
CA VAL A 99 -4.06 -24.22 -7.70
C VAL A 99 -4.58 -23.09 -8.61
N GLN A 100 -5.81 -22.60 -8.44
CA GLN A 100 -6.50 -21.97 -9.59
C GLN A 100 -6.51 -20.45 -9.70
N GLN A 101 -6.00 -19.67 -8.74
CA GLN A 101 -6.12 -18.20 -8.85
C GLN A 101 -4.87 -17.50 -9.38
N HIS A 102 -3.67 -18.05 -9.19
CA HIS A 102 -2.43 -17.41 -9.61
C HIS A 102 -1.41 -18.46 -10.06
N SER A 103 -1.18 -18.56 -11.38
CA SER A 103 -0.29 -19.54 -12.04
C SER A 103 1.20 -19.45 -11.66
N THR A 104 1.55 -18.62 -10.69
CA THR A 104 2.91 -18.39 -10.22
C THR A 104 3.09 -18.66 -8.72
N LEU A 105 2.04 -19.04 -7.99
CA LEU A 105 2.15 -19.38 -6.56
C LEU A 105 2.55 -20.87 -6.41
N PRO A 106 3.25 -21.25 -5.32
CA PRO A 106 3.67 -22.64 -5.14
C PRO A 106 2.51 -23.61 -4.91
N PHE A 107 2.71 -24.84 -5.35
CA PHE A 107 1.80 -25.98 -5.19
C PHE A 107 1.86 -26.62 -3.79
N GLU A 108 1.94 -25.82 -2.73
CA GLU A 108 1.94 -26.37 -1.37
C GLU A 108 0.51 -26.74 -0.92
N PRO A 109 0.32 -27.92 -0.30
CA PRO A 109 -0.99 -28.37 0.17
C PRO A 109 -1.53 -27.44 1.26
N LEU A 110 -2.84 -27.16 1.23
CA LEU A 110 -3.55 -26.53 2.34
C LEU A 110 -4.07 -27.63 3.27
N TRP A 111 -3.80 -27.50 4.56
CA TRP A 111 -4.37 -28.35 5.59
C TRP A 111 -5.50 -27.62 6.31
N GLY A 112 -6.72 -28.11 6.09
CA GLY A 112 -7.91 -27.65 6.77
C GLY A 112 -8.37 -26.22 6.43
N ALA A 113 -9.64 -25.97 6.70
CA ALA A 113 -10.21 -24.63 6.57
C ALA A 113 -11.35 -24.40 7.57
N ILE A 114 -11.55 -23.15 7.93
CA ILE A 114 -12.66 -22.70 8.76
C ILE A 114 -13.54 -21.76 7.95
N ILE A 115 -14.85 -21.98 8.01
CA ILE A 115 -15.86 -21.09 7.45
C ILE A 115 -16.67 -20.58 8.63
N SER A 116 -16.64 -19.28 8.89
CA SER A 116 -17.26 -18.70 10.09
C SER A 116 -17.88 -17.34 9.83
N LYS A 117 -18.82 -16.96 10.69
CA LYS A 117 -19.33 -15.58 10.81
C LYS A 117 -18.66 -14.81 11.96
N ASP A 118 -17.96 -15.52 12.83
CA ASP A 118 -17.33 -15.00 14.04
C ASP A 118 -15.81 -15.07 13.88
N ILE A 119 -15.11 -14.26 14.68
CA ILE A 119 -13.63 -14.30 14.72
C ILE A 119 -13.21 -15.63 15.35
N VAL A 120 -12.27 -16.30 14.69
CA VAL A 120 -11.73 -17.60 15.10
C VAL A 120 -10.21 -17.60 15.05
N GLU A 121 -9.59 -18.42 15.89
CA GLU A 121 -8.15 -18.67 15.86
C GLU A 121 -7.81 -19.71 14.80
N ALA A 122 -6.61 -19.59 14.21
CA ALA A 122 -6.13 -20.51 13.17
C ALA A 122 -5.97 -21.95 13.68
N GLY A 123 -5.39 -22.15 14.87
CA GLY A 123 -5.07 -23.47 15.40
C GLY A 123 -4.22 -24.27 14.40
N GLU A 124 -4.71 -25.43 13.99
CA GLU A 124 -4.06 -26.29 12.98
C GLU A 124 -4.49 -25.98 11.53
N PHE A 125 -5.41 -25.04 11.31
CA PHE A 125 -6.02 -24.78 10.01
C PHE A 125 -5.26 -23.72 9.22
N ASP A 126 -5.13 -23.93 7.91
CA ASP A 126 -4.41 -23.02 7.03
C ASP A 126 -5.30 -21.94 6.38
N ALA A 127 -6.61 -22.17 6.27
CA ALA A 127 -7.50 -21.31 5.50
C ALA A 127 -8.72 -20.82 6.28
N LEU A 128 -9.13 -19.57 6.04
CA LEU A 128 -10.31 -18.95 6.65
C LEU A 128 -11.21 -18.31 5.59
N ILE A 129 -12.50 -18.67 5.56
CA ILE A 129 -13.56 -17.88 4.92
C ILE A 129 -14.37 -17.23 6.04
N LEU A 130 -14.27 -15.92 6.15
CA LEU A 130 -15.00 -15.15 7.14
C LEU A 130 -16.13 -14.39 6.47
N VAL A 131 -17.35 -14.57 6.99
CA VAL A 131 -18.56 -13.86 6.58
C VAL A 131 -19.05 -13.04 7.78
N PRO A 132 -18.34 -11.96 8.14
CA PRO A 132 -18.61 -11.26 9.37
C PRO A 132 -20.03 -10.69 9.34
N ASN A 133 -20.67 -10.70 10.51
CA ASN A 133 -21.96 -10.05 10.72
C ASN A 133 -21.80 -8.52 10.71
N ASP A 134 -22.80 -7.80 11.21
CA ASP A 134 -22.98 -6.33 11.20
C ASP A 134 -21.89 -5.46 11.87
N GLN A 135 -20.61 -5.81 11.76
CA GLN A 135 -19.46 -5.10 12.30
C GLN A 135 -18.95 -4.04 11.30
N GLU A 136 -18.62 -2.87 11.82
CA GLU A 136 -17.99 -1.78 11.05
C GLU A 136 -16.47 -1.91 10.97
N GLU A 137 -15.85 -2.51 11.97
CA GLU A 137 -14.41 -2.73 12.05
C GLU A 137 -14.14 -4.20 12.37
N LEU A 138 -13.15 -4.78 11.68
CA LEU A 138 -12.77 -6.17 11.84
C LEU A 138 -11.24 -6.30 11.89
N VAL A 139 -10.75 -7.05 12.87
CA VAL A 139 -9.35 -7.45 12.96
C VAL A 139 -9.28 -8.97 12.79
N VAL A 140 -8.54 -9.41 11.78
CA VAL A 140 -8.25 -10.84 11.54
C VAL A 140 -6.82 -11.10 11.94
N SER A 141 -6.65 -11.81 13.06
CA SER A 141 -5.37 -12.26 13.58
C SER A 141 -5.23 -13.78 13.46
N GLY A 142 -4.01 -14.30 13.68
CA GLY A 142 -3.69 -15.72 13.66
C GLY A 142 -2.95 -16.18 12.41
N GLU A 143 -2.32 -17.34 12.47
CA GLU A 143 -1.31 -17.81 11.50
C GLU A 143 -1.89 -18.48 10.24
N TRP A 144 -2.82 -17.79 9.58
CA TRP A 144 -3.49 -18.21 8.35
C TRP A 144 -2.60 -18.15 7.11
N SER A 145 -2.68 -19.16 6.24
CA SER A 145 -2.06 -19.14 4.91
C SER A 145 -2.96 -18.50 3.84
N GLN A 146 -4.29 -18.60 3.98
CA GLN A 146 -5.27 -17.96 3.09
C GLN A 146 -6.43 -17.39 3.89
N VAL A 147 -6.84 -16.16 3.59
CA VAL A 147 -7.99 -15.51 4.22
C VAL A 147 -8.91 -14.95 3.13
N SER A 148 -10.20 -15.22 3.25
CA SER A 148 -11.25 -14.65 2.42
C SER A 148 -12.31 -13.98 3.29
N VAL A 149 -12.38 -12.65 3.28
CA VAL A 149 -13.45 -11.89 3.93
C VAL A 149 -14.50 -11.56 2.89
N ILE A 150 -15.70 -12.10 3.03
CA ILE A 150 -16.74 -11.99 2.00
C ILE A 150 -18.06 -11.46 2.58
N GLU A 151 -18.81 -10.75 1.75
CA GLU A 151 -20.21 -10.38 2.01
C GLU A 151 -20.42 -9.51 3.27
N ALA A 152 -19.37 -8.78 3.67
CA ALA A 152 -19.36 -7.91 4.84
C ALA A 152 -19.97 -6.53 4.51
N LYS A 153 -21.31 -6.44 4.57
CA LYS A 153 -22.04 -5.24 4.08
C LYS A 153 -21.80 -3.96 4.87
N LYS A 154 -21.61 -4.06 6.18
CA LYS A 154 -21.40 -2.91 7.08
C LYS A 154 -19.91 -2.63 7.37
N LEU A 155 -19.02 -3.49 6.90
CA LEU A 155 -17.61 -3.38 7.19
C LEU A 155 -17.02 -2.16 6.50
N THR A 156 -16.44 -1.25 7.29
CA THR A 156 -15.81 -0.01 6.82
C THR A 156 -14.29 -0.07 6.89
N SER A 157 -13.73 -0.85 7.83
CA SER A 157 -12.30 -1.00 8.08
C SER A 157 -11.93 -2.46 8.36
N LEU A 158 -10.93 -2.98 7.66
CA LEU A 158 -10.39 -4.33 7.85
C LEU A 158 -8.90 -4.26 8.17
N LYS A 159 -8.48 -4.90 9.26
CA LYS A 159 -7.08 -5.07 9.65
C LYS A 159 -6.70 -6.55 9.64
N ILE A 160 -5.56 -6.90 9.06
CA ILE A 160 -5.03 -8.27 9.01
C ILE A 160 -3.63 -8.28 9.64
N GLU A 161 -3.41 -9.14 10.63
CA GLU A 161 -2.18 -9.24 11.42
C GLU A 161 -1.66 -10.69 11.53
N GLY A 162 -0.39 -10.86 11.95
CA GLY A 162 0.29 -12.15 12.14
C GLY A 162 1.67 -12.21 11.46
N GLU A 163 2.35 -13.35 11.57
CA GLU A 163 3.77 -13.47 11.16
C GLU A 163 4.03 -14.44 9.99
N ARG A 164 3.22 -15.50 9.86
CA ARG A 164 3.35 -16.50 8.79
C ARG A 164 3.00 -15.86 7.45
N ILE A 165 3.65 -16.29 6.38
CA ILE A 165 3.35 -15.75 5.04
C ILE A 165 1.91 -16.08 4.66
N MET A 166 1.15 -15.07 4.24
CA MET A 166 -0.18 -15.26 3.68
C MET A 166 -0.09 -15.29 2.15
N ARG A 167 -0.56 -16.37 1.55
CA ARG A 167 -0.49 -16.53 0.09
C ARG A 167 -1.55 -15.69 -0.62
N VAL A 168 -2.77 -15.75 -0.11
CA VAL A 168 -3.90 -15.06 -0.73
C VAL A 168 -4.76 -14.42 0.35
N VAL A 169 -4.97 -13.11 0.20
CA VAL A 169 -6.04 -12.36 0.85
C VAL A 169 -7.09 -12.07 -0.22
N THR A 170 -8.33 -12.52 -0.02
CA THR A 170 -9.45 -12.13 -0.87
C THR A 170 -10.46 -11.34 -0.03
N ILE A 171 -10.86 -10.18 -0.52
CA ILE A 171 -11.89 -9.36 0.10
C ILE A 171 -12.94 -9.13 -0.97
N ALA A 172 -14.14 -9.68 -0.79
CA ALA A 172 -15.15 -9.71 -1.84
C ALA A 172 -16.52 -9.25 -1.35
N ASN A 173 -17.19 -8.44 -2.16
CA ASN A 173 -18.58 -8.00 -1.92
C ASN A 173 -18.74 -7.25 -0.58
N CYS A 174 -17.77 -6.38 -0.26
CA CYS A 174 -17.79 -5.53 0.93
C CYS A 174 -18.05 -4.07 0.51
N PRO A 175 -19.32 -3.69 0.27
CA PRO A 175 -19.66 -2.42 -0.38
C PRO A 175 -19.26 -1.17 0.40
N GLN A 176 -19.22 -1.23 1.73
CA GLN A 176 -18.87 -0.08 2.59
C GLN A 176 -17.39 -0.04 2.97
N LEU A 177 -16.59 -1.02 2.55
CA LEU A 177 -15.18 -1.12 2.93
C LEU A 177 -14.42 0.06 2.35
N SER A 178 -13.88 0.89 3.24
CA SER A 178 -13.13 2.09 2.88
C SER A 178 -11.63 1.97 3.16
N LYS A 179 -11.26 1.19 4.19
CA LYS A 179 -9.87 1.03 4.65
C LYS A 179 -9.48 -0.43 4.79
N LEU A 180 -8.30 -0.76 4.27
CA LEU A 180 -7.65 -2.06 4.43
C LEU A 180 -6.23 -1.84 4.97
N ASP A 181 -5.90 -2.43 6.12
CA ASP A 181 -4.56 -2.41 6.74
C ASP A 181 -4.03 -3.83 6.90
N ILE A 182 -3.02 -4.19 6.11
CA ILE A 182 -2.36 -5.50 6.11
C ILE A 182 -0.98 -5.33 6.76
N ARG A 183 -0.84 -5.79 8.01
CA ARG A 183 0.41 -5.75 8.78
C ARG A 183 1.13 -7.10 8.76
N ARG A 184 1.17 -7.72 7.58
CA ARG A 184 1.64 -9.08 7.38
C ARG A 184 2.06 -9.34 5.94
N ARG A 185 3.04 -10.24 5.75
CA ARG A 185 3.46 -10.69 4.40
C ARG A 185 2.30 -11.26 3.60
N VAL A 186 1.99 -10.67 2.45
CA VAL A 186 0.98 -11.17 1.51
C VAL A 186 1.55 -11.38 0.11
N LEU A 187 1.35 -12.55 -0.51
CA LEU A 187 1.75 -12.75 -1.91
C LEU A 187 0.75 -12.12 -2.87
N THR A 188 -0.54 -12.35 -2.66
CA THR A 188 -1.57 -11.71 -3.47
C THR A 188 -2.73 -11.23 -2.62
N CYS A 189 -3.11 -9.98 -2.82
CA CYS A 189 -4.31 -9.37 -2.26
C CYS A 189 -5.28 -9.05 -3.40
N ALA A 190 -6.47 -9.62 -3.36
CA ALA A 190 -7.54 -9.39 -4.31
C ALA A 190 -8.74 -8.71 -3.64
N ILE A 191 -9.08 -7.51 -4.10
CA ILE A 191 -10.24 -6.74 -3.65
C ILE A 191 -11.27 -6.76 -4.77
N ILE A 192 -12.41 -7.40 -4.52
CA ILE A 192 -13.43 -7.72 -5.52
C ILE A 192 -14.76 -7.06 -5.11
N GLU A 193 -15.37 -6.27 -5.99
CA GLU A 193 -16.67 -5.63 -5.78
C GLU A 193 -16.75 -4.80 -4.47
N CYS A 194 -15.69 -4.06 -4.17
CA CYS A 194 -15.60 -3.13 -3.03
C CYS A 194 -15.52 -1.68 -3.51
N PRO A 195 -16.65 -1.06 -3.96
CA PRO A 195 -16.66 0.26 -4.60
C PRO A 195 -16.22 1.43 -3.71
N SER A 196 -16.36 1.30 -2.38
CA SER A 196 -16.01 2.37 -1.43
C SER A 196 -14.55 2.38 -1.00
N ILE A 197 -13.70 1.50 -1.54
CA ILE A 197 -12.30 1.41 -1.13
C ILE A 197 -11.55 2.71 -1.46
N THR A 198 -10.94 3.32 -0.45
CA THR A 198 -10.19 4.58 -0.60
C THR A 198 -8.77 4.49 -0.04
N SER A 199 -8.49 3.60 0.91
CA SER A 199 -7.15 3.40 1.48
C SER A 199 -6.81 1.93 1.62
N ILE A 200 -5.64 1.56 1.12
CA ILE A 200 -5.03 0.24 1.21
C ILE A 200 -3.61 0.44 1.69
N ARG A 201 -3.29 -0.15 2.83
CA ARG A 201 -1.96 -0.15 3.42
C ARG A 201 -1.50 -1.59 3.60
N GLY A 202 -0.25 -1.86 3.25
CA GLY A 202 0.37 -3.15 3.54
C GLY A 202 1.55 -3.44 2.65
N PHE A 203 1.97 -4.70 2.61
CA PHE A 203 3.09 -5.12 1.78
C PHE A 203 2.88 -6.49 1.16
N GLY A 204 3.27 -6.61 -0.11
CA GLY A 204 3.08 -7.83 -0.85
C GLY A 204 3.56 -7.81 -2.29
N ASP A 205 3.47 -8.97 -2.94
CA ASP A 205 3.88 -9.09 -4.35
C ASP A 205 2.83 -8.49 -5.28
N ARG A 206 1.53 -8.76 -5.05
CA ARG A 206 0.47 -8.36 -5.98
C ARG A 206 -0.76 -7.81 -5.30
N LEU A 207 -1.19 -6.64 -5.76
CA LEU A 207 -2.47 -6.05 -5.42
C LEU A 207 -3.38 -6.00 -6.65
N GLN A 208 -4.56 -6.61 -6.53
CA GLN A 208 -5.58 -6.63 -7.56
C GLN A 208 -6.86 -5.99 -7.04
N ILE A 209 -7.44 -5.11 -7.84
CA ILE A 209 -8.69 -4.43 -7.51
C ILE A 209 -9.63 -4.54 -8.71
N SER A 210 -10.77 -5.20 -8.53
CA SER A 210 -11.78 -5.43 -9.55
C SER A 210 -13.18 -5.21 -9.00
N PRO A 211 -14.12 -4.61 -9.75
CA PRO A 211 -13.87 -3.84 -10.96
C PRO A 211 -13.00 -2.61 -10.68
N ARG A 212 -12.53 -1.95 -11.74
CA ARG A 212 -11.82 -0.67 -11.61
C ARG A 212 -12.71 0.34 -10.85
N PRO A 213 -12.22 0.97 -9.77
CA PRO A 213 -12.98 1.98 -9.04
C PRO A 213 -13.36 3.17 -9.93
N GLU A 214 -14.59 3.66 -9.79
CA GLU A 214 -15.05 4.85 -10.52
C GLU A 214 -14.14 6.06 -10.23
N ASN A 215 -13.83 6.23 -8.95
CA ASN A 215 -12.95 7.26 -8.42
C ASN A 215 -11.51 6.78 -8.30
N LYS A 216 -10.95 6.14 -9.33
CA LYS A 216 -9.62 5.51 -9.28
C LYS A 216 -8.46 6.38 -8.77
N ASN A 217 -8.53 7.69 -8.99
CA ASN A 217 -7.49 8.63 -8.52
C ASN A 217 -7.61 8.93 -7.02
N PHE A 218 -8.69 8.53 -6.34
CA PHE A 218 -8.91 8.70 -4.90
C PHE A 218 -8.50 7.47 -4.09
N VAL A 219 -8.12 6.38 -4.75
CA VAL A 219 -7.61 5.19 -4.08
C VAL A 219 -6.17 5.43 -3.69
N SER A 220 -5.89 5.21 -2.42
CA SER A 220 -4.58 5.38 -1.80
C SER A 220 -4.00 4.01 -1.55
N ILE A 221 -2.81 3.76 -2.05
CA ILE A 221 -2.09 2.49 -1.90
C ILE A 221 -0.75 2.86 -1.28
N GLY A 222 -0.47 2.32 -0.10
CA GLY A 222 0.74 2.60 0.66
C GLY A 222 1.35 1.34 1.27
N GLY A 223 2.52 1.49 1.86
CA GLY A 223 3.42 0.38 2.20
C GLY A 223 4.23 -0.06 0.98
N PHE A 224 4.48 -1.36 0.80
CA PHE A 224 5.39 -1.87 -0.25
C PHE A 224 4.71 -2.90 -1.14
N TRP A 225 4.43 -2.54 -2.40
CA TRP A 225 3.80 -3.43 -3.37
C TRP A 225 4.63 -3.52 -4.63
N HIS A 226 5.00 -4.74 -5.00
CA HIS A 226 5.75 -4.92 -6.23
C HIS A 226 4.86 -4.79 -7.50
N ASP A 227 3.59 -5.26 -7.47
CA ASP A 227 2.58 -5.07 -8.54
C ASP A 227 1.32 -4.41 -7.97
N VAL A 228 0.88 -3.33 -8.59
CA VAL A 228 -0.43 -2.70 -8.36
C VAL A 228 -1.21 -2.60 -9.67
N PRO A 229 -2.54 -2.39 -9.64
CA PRO A 229 -3.34 -2.40 -10.86
C PRO A 229 -2.84 -1.38 -11.91
N SER A 230 -2.73 -1.78 -13.18
CA SER A 230 -2.16 -0.94 -14.25
C SER A 230 -2.87 0.38 -14.53
N TRP A 231 -4.08 0.57 -14.01
CA TRP A 231 -4.80 1.84 -14.09
C TRP A 231 -4.38 2.84 -13.02
N TYR A 232 -3.67 2.38 -11.98
CA TYR A 232 -3.15 3.15 -10.87
C TYR A 232 -1.96 3.96 -11.34
N ASP A 233 -2.06 5.27 -11.16
CA ASP A 233 -1.00 6.21 -11.47
C ASP A 233 -0.48 6.74 -10.13
N GLU A 234 0.59 6.12 -9.63
CA GLU A 234 1.21 6.47 -8.35
C GLU A 234 1.53 7.96 -8.30
N GLN A 235 2.05 8.53 -9.39
CA GLN A 235 2.43 9.94 -9.44
C GLN A 235 1.23 10.89 -9.33
N VAL A 236 0.03 10.46 -9.70
CA VAL A 236 -1.21 11.24 -9.55
C VAL A 236 -1.87 10.96 -8.20
N ALA A 237 -1.82 9.72 -7.73
CA ALA A 237 -2.41 9.29 -6.47
C ALA A 237 -1.67 9.87 -5.27
N MET A 238 -0.33 9.83 -5.28
CA MET A 238 0.54 10.45 -4.26
C MET A 238 0.24 11.93 -4.07
N LEU A 239 -0.21 12.60 -5.12
CA LEU A 239 -0.51 14.03 -5.09
C LEU A 239 -1.80 14.37 -4.33
N ARG A 240 -2.45 13.43 -3.65
CA ARG A 240 -3.72 13.66 -2.94
C ARG A 240 -3.59 13.39 -1.46
N ILE A 241 -4.31 14.18 -0.66
CA ILE A 241 -4.34 14.06 0.81
C ILE A 241 -4.68 12.65 1.28
N ALA A 242 -5.63 11.98 0.61
CA ALA A 242 -6.03 10.62 0.96
C ALA A 242 -4.85 9.63 0.94
N HIS A 243 -3.83 9.89 0.11
CA HIS A 243 -2.63 9.06 0.03
C HIS A 243 -1.91 8.93 1.36
N PHE A 244 -1.93 9.99 2.17
CA PHE A 244 -1.25 10.03 3.46
C PHE A 244 -1.88 9.10 4.50
N ASP A 245 -3.15 8.71 4.30
CA ASP A 245 -3.82 7.73 5.17
C ASP A 245 -3.26 6.31 4.98
N ALA A 246 -2.51 6.07 3.89
CA ALA A 246 -1.89 4.78 3.58
C ALA A 246 -0.38 4.73 3.90
N ASP A 247 0.23 5.88 4.26
CA ASP A 247 1.65 5.95 4.59
C ASP A 247 1.97 5.35 5.97
N PRO A 248 3.22 4.90 6.20
CA PRO A 248 3.67 4.48 7.52
C PRO A 248 3.50 5.58 8.56
N THR A 249 2.96 5.23 9.74
CA THR A 249 2.90 6.17 10.87
C THR A 249 4.27 6.31 11.52
N ILE A 250 4.51 7.37 12.29
CA ILE A 250 5.73 7.52 13.11
C ILE A 250 5.95 6.30 14.01
N GLY A 251 4.88 5.76 14.61
CA GLY A 251 4.95 4.52 15.39
C GLY A 251 5.56 3.41 14.56
N ASP A 252 4.99 3.14 13.40
CA ASP A 252 5.47 2.08 12.49
C ASP A 252 6.91 2.32 12.00
N LEU A 253 7.34 3.59 11.80
CA LEU A 253 8.71 3.92 11.41
C LEU A 253 9.71 3.63 12.54
N VAL A 254 9.30 3.85 13.79
CA VAL A 254 10.11 3.54 14.98
C VAL A 254 10.09 2.05 15.26
N ASP A 255 8.93 1.43 15.46
CA ASP A 255 8.85 0.04 15.93
C ASP A 255 8.94 -1.02 14.82
N CYS A 256 8.72 -0.65 13.56
CA CYS A 256 8.57 -1.59 12.43
C CYS A 256 7.46 -2.65 12.65
N GLY A 257 6.48 -2.36 13.49
CA GLY A 257 5.38 -3.26 13.86
C GLY A 257 4.35 -3.50 12.76
N ASP A 258 4.37 -2.70 11.68
CA ASP A 258 3.59 -2.96 10.48
C ASP A 258 4.21 -4.03 9.58
N LEU A 259 5.44 -4.50 9.83
CA LEU A 259 6.16 -5.48 8.99
C LEU A 259 6.06 -6.91 9.55
N GLY A 260 4.86 -7.31 9.97
CA GLY A 260 4.60 -8.64 10.57
C GLY A 260 5.13 -9.79 9.73
N GLY A 261 5.95 -10.63 10.37
CA GLY A 261 6.59 -11.79 9.74
C GLY A 261 7.86 -11.50 8.96
N ILE A 262 8.24 -10.24 8.71
CA ILE A 262 9.46 -9.96 7.96
C ILE A 262 10.70 -10.31 8.78
N THR A 263 11.58 -11.10 8.16
CA THR A 263 12.84 -11.53 8.76
C THR A 263 14.05 -11.17 7.90
N PHE A 264 15.18 -10.94 8.56
CA PHE A 264 16.51 -10.98 7.96
C PHE A 264 17.07 -12.38 8.08
N SER A 265 17.59 -12.91 6.98
CA SER A 265 18.28 -14.19 6.94
C SER A 265 19.50 -14.01 6.03
N PRO A 266 20.72 -14.22 6.56
CA PRO A 266 21.92 -14.30 5.74
C PRO A 266 21.82 -15.40 4.68
N SER A 267 22.22 -15.07 3.45
CA SER A 267 22.17 -15.99 2.31
C SER A 267 23.38 -16.94 2.28
N SER A 268 24.50 -16.50 2.84
CA SER A 268 25.77 -17.22 2.94
C SER A 268 25.96 -17.82 4.34
N TYR A 269 26.56 -19.01 4.41
CA TYR A 269 26.88 -19.65 5.70
C TYR A 269 28.05 -18.95 6.39
N ASP A 270 29.14 -18.73 5.66
CA ASP A 270 30.37 -18.09 6.15
C ASP A 270 30.74 -16.90 5.25
N GLY A 271 31.61 -16.03 5.74
CA GLY A 271 32.02 -14.78 5.09
C GLY A 271 31.33 -13.52 5.64
N PRO A 272 31.76 -12.33 5.19
CA PRO A 272 31.20 -11.05 5.64
C PRO A 272 29.69 -10.97 5.36
N GLY A 273 28.88 -10.81 6.40
CA GLY A 273 27.41 -10.75 6.26
C GLY A 273 26.71 -12.11 6.25
N GLY A 274 27.46 -13.21 6.33
CA GLY A 274 26.93 -14.59 6.45
C GLY A 274 26.50 -14.98 7.86
N LEU A 275 25.93 -16.19 7.99
CA LEU A 275 25.41 -16.73 9.26
C LEU A 275 26.47 -16.77 10.37
N CYS A 276 27.69 -17.23 10.10
CA CYS A 276 28.76 -17.28 11.09
C CYS A 276 29.19 -15.88 11.56
N HIS A 277 29.24 -14.90 10.66
CA HIS A 277 29.56 -13.52 11.00
C HIS A 277 28.46 -12.89 11.87
N TRP A 278 27.20 -13.06 11.48
CA TRP A 278 26.05 -12.60 12.26
C TRP A 278 25.95 -13.27 13.63
N SER A 279 26.25 -14.57 13.70
CA SER A 279 26.30 -15.32 14.97
C SER A 279 27.32 -14.73 15.93
N ALA A 280 28.52 -14.39 15.42
CA ALA A 280 29.56 -13.77 16.23
C ALA A 280 29.22 -12.34 16.68
N VAL A 281 28.57 -11.54 15.83
CA VAL A 281 28.23 -10.14 16.13
C VAL A 281 27.03 -10.02 17.08
N PHE A 282 25.99 -10.84 16.88
CA PHE A 282 24.73 -10.75 17.62
C PHE A 282 24.61 -11.75 18.76
N ASP A 283 25.57 -12.67 18.92
CA ASP A 283 25.54 -13.76 19.91
C ASP A 283 24.28 -14.65 19.79
N ILE A 284 23.89 -14.95 18.55
CA ILE A 284 22.74 -15.80 18.23
C ILE A 284 23.24 -17.10 17.61
N ALA A 285 22.68 -18.24 18.00
CA ALA A 285 23.05 -19.52 17.42
C ALA A 285 22.77 -19.53 15.90
N VAL A 286 23.69 -20.11 15.13
CA VAL A 286 23.57 -20.21 13.65
C VAL A 286 22.25 -20.89 13.23
N ASP A 287 21.82 -21.91 13.97
CA ASP A 287 20.57 -22.63 13.69
C ASP A 287 19.35 -21.70 13.83
N GLU A 288 19.35 -20.80 14.81
CA GLU A 288 18.28 -19.80 14.99
C GLU A 288 18.34 -18.73 13.91
N LEU A 289 19.54 -18.24 13.58
CA LEU A 289 19.77 -17.28 12.49
C LEU A 289 19.32 -17.81 11.13
N SER A 290 19.46 -19.12 10.91
CA SER A 290 19.05 -19.77 9.67
C SER A 290 17.53 -19.71 9.45
N LEU A 291 16.74 -19.63 10.52
CA LEU A 291 15.29 -19.44 10.48
C LEU A 291 14.89 -17.97 10.22
N GLY A 292 15.81 -17.05 10.51
CA GLY A 292 15.70 -15.61 10.30
C GLY A 292 15.32 -14.83 11.56
N ILE A 293 15.84 -13.60 11.66
CA ILE A 293 15.58 -12.67 12.78
C ILE A 293 14.51 -11.67 12.36
N SER A 294 13.49 -11.42 13.18
CA SER A 294 12.51 -10.36 12.90
C SER A 294 13.16 -8.96 12.95
N ILE A 295 12.62 -8.01 12.18
CA ILE A 295 13.15 -6.64 12.13
C ILE A 295 13.24 -5.98 13.52
N PRO A 296 12.19 -6.02 14.37
CA PRO A 296 12.26 -5.40 15.69
C PRO A 296 13.37 -5.99 16.57
N ILE A 297 13.55 -7.31 16.53
CA ILE A 297 14.59 -7.99 17.31
C ILE A 297 15.98 -7.59 16.81
N LEU A 298 16.20 -7.54 15.50
CA LEU A 298 17.47 -7.11 14.91
C LEU A 298 17.82 -5.68 15.32
N ILE A 299 16.84 -4.77 15.37
CA ILE A 299 17.05 -3.38 15.81
C ILE A 299 17.61 -3.36 17.24
N GLU A 300 17.03 -4.12 18.17
CA GLU A 300 17.50 -4.17 19.57
C GLU A 300 18.94 -4.72 19.68
N TYR A 301 19.29 -5.71 18.85
CA TYR A 301 20.68 -6.20 18.77
C TYR A 301 21.64 -5.14 18.26
N ILE A 302 21.28 -4.40 17.19
CA ILE A 302 22.13 -3.33 16.66
C ILE A 302 22.26 -2.19 17.67
N LEU A 303 21.19 -1.82 18.39
CA LEU A 303 21.26 -0.78 19.42
C LEU A 303 22.24 -1.11 20.55
N SER A 304 22.44 -2.40 20.84
CA SER A 304 23.38 -2.87 21.87
C SER A 304 24.84 -2.69 21.43
N ASN A 305 25.13 -2.79 20.14
CA ASN A 305 26.45 -2.54 19.57
C ASN A 305 26.33 -1.92 18.16
N PRO A 306 26.11 -0.59 18.06
CA PRO A 306 25.75 0.05 16.79
C PRO A 306 26.82 -0.07 15.71
N VAL A 307 28.10 -0.08 16.07
CA VAL A 307 29.21 -0.12 15.10
C VAL A 307 29.28 -1.47 14.41
N GLU A 308 29.40 -2.55 15.17
CA GLU A 308 29.51 -3.90 14.62
C GLU A 308 28.17 -4.37 14.02
N GLY A 309 27.05 -4.03 14.67
CA GLY A 309 25.73 -4.40 14.21
C GLY A 309 25.37 -3.75 12.86
N LEU A 310 25.68 -2.46 12.70
CA LEU A 310 25.44 -1.77 11.43
C LEU A 310 26.38 -2.28 10.33
N ASP A 311 27.65 -2.51 10.63
CA ASP A 311 28.59 -3.13 9.68
C ASP A 311 28.10 -4.52 9.22
N ALA A 312 27.60 -5.34 10.13
CA ALA A 312 27.01 -6.64 9.80
C ALA A 312 25.78 -6.53 8.89
N LEU A 313 24.90 -5.57 9.16
CA LEU A 313 23.75 -5.25 8.28
C LEU A 313 24.20 -4.79 6.90
N MET A 314 25.24 -3.95 6.83
CA MET A 314 25.73 -3.40 5.56
C MET A 314 26.49 -4.42 4.72
N LYS A 315 27.18 -5.37 5.35
CA LYS A 315 27.77 -6.54 4.66
C LYS A 315 26.68 -7.48 4.14
N TRP A 316 25.61 -7.70 4.90
CA TRP A 316 24.44 -8.43 4.42
C TRP A 316 23.78 -7.73 3.23
N ALA A 317 23.67 -6.41 3.25
CA ALA A 317 23.07 -5.65 2.15
C ALA A 317 23.86 -5.78 0.84
N ASP A 318 25.19 -5.93 0.89
CA ASP A 318 26.04 -6.10 -0.31
C ASP A 318 25.73 -7.37 -1.10
N GLU A 319 25.34 -8.43 -0.40
CA GLU A 319 25.00 -9.71 -1.00
C GLU A 319 23.56 -9.74 -1.55
N ASN A 320 22.72 -8.75 -1.21
CA ASN A 320 21.28 -8.75 -1.47
C ASN A 320 20.84 -7.59 -2.36
N GLN A 321 20.48 -7.92 -3.61
CA GLN A 321 20.11 -6.94 -4.63
C GLN A 321 18.60 -6.68 -4.76
N SER A 322 17.74 -7.32 -3.96
CA SER A 322 16.29 -7.10 -4.12
C SER A 322 15.87 -5.75 -3.54
N ARG A 323 14.92 -5.06 -4.19
CA ARG A 323 14.39 -3.79 -3.67
C ARG A 323 13.66 -3.97 -2.35
N PHE A 324 13.10 -5.15 -2.11
CA PHE A 324 12.48 -5.43 -0.82
C PHE A 324 13.52 -5.57 0.30
N ASP A 325 14.68 -6.19 0.05
CA ASP A 325 15.81 -6.22 0.99
C ASP A 325 16.35 -4.81 1.29
N GLN A 326 16.48 -3.99 0.25
CA GLN A 326 16.83 -2.56 0.40
C GLN A 326 15.79 -1.81 1.24
N TYR A 327 14.50 -2.08 1.03
CA TYR A 327 13.43 -1.51 1.83
C TYR A 327 13.53 -1.95 3.30
N LYS A 328 13.74 -3.25 3.58
CA LYS A 328 13.96 -3.75 4.95
C LYS A 328 15.15 -3.05 5.63
N ALA A 329 16.27 -2.93 4.93
CA ALA A 329 17.45 -2.24 5.45
C ALA A 329 17.15 -0.76 5.73
N MET A 330 16.50 -0.04 4.82
CA MET A 330 16.08 1.34 5.05
C MET A 330 15.11 1.48 6.24
N ARG A 331 14.21 0.51 6.46
CA ARG A 331 13.32 0.50 7.63
C ARG A 331 14.11 0.36 8.94
N VAL A 332 15.13 -0.49 8.96
CA VAL A 332 16.06 -0.58 10.11
C VAL A 332 16.80 0.74 10.31
N LEU A 333 17.35 1.36 9.25
CA LEU A 333 18.08 2.63 9.36
C LEU A 333 17.21 3.77 9.92
N VAL A 334 15.98 3.91 9.44
CA VAL A 334 15.01 4.89 9.97
C VAL A 334 14.73 4.62 11.44
N SER A 335 14.51 3.36 11.79
CA SER A 335 14.24 2.94 13.16
C SER A 335 15.38 3.27 14.12
N LEU A 336 16.63 3.06 13.68
CA LEU A 336 17.85 3.34 14.44
C LEU A 336 18.08 4.85 14.63
N ILE A 337 17.96 5.66 13.58
CA ILE A 337 18.16 7.11 13.69
C ILE A 337 17.07 7.78 14.53
N CYS A 338 15.82 7.30 14.45
CA CYS A 338 14.75 7.76 15.35
C CYS A 338 15.01 7.41 16.83
N ARG A 339 15.87 6.42 17.12
CA ARG A 339 16.31 6.05 18.47
C ARG A 339 17.66 6.66 18.87
N GLY A 340 18.23 7.54 18.05
CA GLY A 340 19.42 8.32 18.39
C GLY A 340 20.76 7.65 18.06
N VAL A 341 20.80 6.68 17.14
CA VAL A 341 22.07 6.20 16.57
C VAL A 341 22.74 7.30 15.76
N ASP A 342 24.08 7.33 15.75
CA ASP A 342 24.88 8.34 15.06
C ASP A 342 24.48 8.52 13.59
N GLU A 343 24.22 9.77 13.21
CA GLU A 343 23.74 10.12 11.89
C GLU A 343 24.74 9.80 10.78
N ASN A 344 26.05 9.97 11.01
CA ASN A 344 27.07 9.77 9.98
C ASN A 344 27.11 8.30 9.55
N MET A 345 27.04 7.40 10.52
CA MET A 345 26.95 5.95 10.29
C MET A 345 25.70 5.60 9.48
N ILE A 346 24.54 6.16 9.84
CA ILE A 346 23.28 5.93 9.13
C ILE A 346 23.33 6.49 7.70
N HIS A 347 23.97 7.64 7.48
CA HIS A 347 24.11 8.22 6.16
C HIS A 347 25.02 7.41 5.24
N GLU A 348 26.14 6.91 5.74
CA GLU A 348 27.02 6.02 4.99
C GLU A 348 26.27 4.75 4.55
N ALA A 349 25.57 4.12 5.50
CA ALA A 349 24.73 2.95 5.25
C ALA A 349 23.64 3.22 4.19
N ARG A 350 22.90 4.32 4.37
CA ARG A 350 21.84 4.75 3.43
C ARG A 350 22.40 4.97 2.03
N ASN A 351 23.53 5.65 1.89
CA ASN A 351 24.12 5.96 0.58
C ASN A 351 24.54 4.69 -0.16
N LYS A 352 25.05 3.70 0.56
CA LYS A 352 25.37 2.39 0.01
C LYS A 352 24.12 1.64 -0.48
N ILE A 353 23.02 1.66 0.29
CA ILE A 353 21.74 1.08 -0.15
C ILE A 353 21.19 1.82 -1.37
N SER A 354 21.28 3.15 -1.40
CA SER A 354 20.87 3.93 -2.56
C SER A 354 21.67 3.56 -3.81
N ALA A 355 23.00 3.39 -3.70
CA ALA A 355 23.82 2.92 -4.80
C ALA A 355 23.39 1.53 -5.31
N LEU A 356 23.18 0.57 -4.39
CA LEU A 356 22.70 -0.78 -4.71
C LEU A 356 21.34 -0.73 -5.45
N ASN A 357 20.43 0.14 -5.03
CA ASN A 357 19.13 0.30 -5.68
C ASN A 357 19.23 0.74 -7.15
N HIS A 358 20.21 1.57 -7.49
CA HIS A 358 20.48 1.99 -8.87
C HIS A 358 21.13 0.90 -9.70
N GLU A 359 22.02 0.12 -9.10
CA GLU A 359 22.72 -0.99 -9.76
C GLU A 359 21.83 -2.24 -9.91
N SER A 360 20.71 -2.29 -9.18
CA SER A 360 19.79 -3.42 -9.16
C SER A 360 19.17 -3.69 -10.54
N PRO A 361 19.25 -4.93 -11.06
CA PRO A 361 18.75 -5.25 -12.40
C PRO A 361 17.26 -4.95 -12.56
N MET A 362 16.90 -4.41 -13.74
CA MET A 362 15.53 -4.04 -14.12
C MET A 362 14.71 -5.22 -14.66
N LEU A 363 15.22 -6.45 -14.59
CA LEU A 363 14.58 -7.65 -15.13
C LEU A 363 14.59 -8.82 -14.14
N SER A 364 14.92 -8.57 -12.86
CA SER A 364 14.93 -9.59 -11.82
C SER A 364 13.51 -9.96 -11.39
N VAL A 365 13.29 -11.23 -11.06
CA VAL A 365 12.12 -11.70 -10.31
C VAL A 365 12.37 -11.41 -8.84
N GLU A 366 11.77 -10.33 -8.33
CA GLU A 366 11.74 -10.01 -6.91
C GLU A 366 10.48 -10.57 -6.22
N SER A 367 10.53 -10.70 -4.90
CA SER A 367 9.40 -11.09 -4.06
C SER A 367 9.63 -10.54 -2.64
N VAL A 368 8.55 -10.30 -1.90
CA VAL A 368 8.62 -9.97 -0.46
C VAL A 368 8.96 -11.19 0.43
N ASN A 369 9.40 -12.28 -0.20
CA ASN A 369 9.70 -13.57 0.42
C ASN A 369 11.20 -13.80 0.62
N ASN A 370 11.54 -14.70 1.54
CA ASN A 370 12.92 -15.11 1.80
C ASN A 370 13.50 -15.88 0.59
N LEU A 371 14.83 -15.95 0.49
CA LEU A 371 15.56 -16.54 -0.64
C LEU A 371 15.15 -17.98 -1.00
N THR A 372 14.78 -18.80 -0.02
CA THR A 372 14.29 -20.18 -0.23
C THR A 372 12.97 -20.23 -1.00
N THR A 373 12.21 -19.12 -0.98
CA THR A 373 10.90 -18.94 -1.63
C THR A 373 10.90 -17.81 -2.66
N ALA A 374 12.08 -17.30 -3.07
CA ALA A 374 12.18 -16.29 -4.13
C ALA A 374 11.62 -16.77 -5.48
N GLN A 375 11.58 -18.10 -5.69
CA GLN A 375 10.94 -18.73 -6.86
C GLN A 375 9.41 -18.56 -6.89
N LEU A 376 8.80 -18.09 -5.80
CA LEU A 376 7.35 -17.84 -5.69
C LEU A 376 6.94 -16.45 -6.20
N GLY A 377 7.92 -15.56 -6.42
CA GLY A 377 7.72 -14.23 -6.95
C GLY A 377 7.20 -14.25 -8.38
N GLY A 378 6.34 -13.29 -8.72
CA GLY A 378 5.85 -13.12 -10.07
C GLY A 378 6.94 -12.73 -11.06
N ARG A 379 6.88 -13.24 -12.29
CA ARG A 379 7.60 -12.59 -13.40
C ARG A 379 7.02 -11.20 -13.60
N TRP A 380 7.79 -10.18 -13.23
CA TRP A 380 7.47 -8.79 -13.49
C TRP A 380 7.41 -8.55 -15.00
N ARG A 381 6.53 -7.64 -15.44
CA ARG A 381 6.69 -7.05 -16.78
C ARG A 381 8.03 -6.33 -16.79
N ASN A 382 8.74 -6.31 -17.93
CA ASN A 382 10.00 -5.58 -18.11
C ASN A 382 9.92 -4.27 -17.30
N LEU A 383 10.78 -4.11 -16.28
CA LEU A 383 10.78 -2.92 -15.44
C LEU A 383 11.30 -1.81 -16.34
N VAL A 384 10.40 -1.13 -17.04
CA VAL A 384 10.74 0.07 -17.79
C VAL A 384 10.76 1.17 -16.76
N THR A 385 11.93 1.70 -16.47
CA THR A 385 12.11 2.89 -15.64
C THR A 385 11.25 4.02 -16.21
N THR A 386 10.56 4.81 -15.38
CA THR A 386 10.03 6.09 -15.86
C THR A 386 11.21 6.98 -16.23
N GLY A 387 11.52 7.06 -17.52
CA GLY A 387 12.73 7.62 -18.12
C GLY A 387 13.53 8.58 -17.25
N SER A 388 14.62 8.08 -16.68
CA SER A 388 15.74 8.85 -16.18
C SER A 388 16.98 8.45 -16.98
N ASP A 389 17.15 9.00 -18.18
CA ASP A 389 18.40 8.87 -18.95
C ASP A 389 19.58 9.64 -18.31
N SER A 390 19.49 10.00 -17.02
CA SER A 390 20.51 10.77 -16.30
C SER A 390 20.67 10.24 -14.89
N TRP A 391 21.90 9.89 -14.55
CA TRP A 391 22.31 9.35 -13.25
C TRP A 391 22.43 10.51 -12.28
N MET A 392 21.72 10.46 -11.16
CA MET A 392 21.83 11.47 -10.10
C MET A 392 21.95 10.76 -8.76
N PHE A 393 22.95 11.15 -7.97
CA PHE A 393 23.04 10.74 -6.57
C PHE A 393 21.72 11.13 -5.85
N ASN A 394 21.11 10.18 -5.13
CA ASN A 394 19.89 10.30 -4.31
C ASN A 394 18.51 10.15 -5.00
N ASP A 395 18.38 9.52 -6.17
CA ASP A 395 17.07 9.14 -6.75
C ASP A 395 16.74 7.66 -6.43
N TRP A 396 15.54 7.36 -5.93
CA TRP A 396 15.13 5.95 -5.73
C TRP A 396 14.51 5.37 -7.00
N HIS A 397 14.96 4.18 -7.38
CA HIS A 397 14.49 3.47 -8.54
C HIS A 397 13.29 2.56 -8.24
N SER A 398 12.10 3.03 -8.61
CA SER A 398 10.85 2.27 -8.50
C SER A 398 10.36 1.78 -9.87
N PRO A 399 10.04 0.48 -10.01
CA PRO A 399 9.39 -0.05 -11.19
C PRO A 399 8.02 0.57 -11.52
N LEU A 400 7.62 0.50 -12.80
CA LEU A 400 6.25 0.84 -13.21
C LEU A 400 5.21 -0.08 -12.56
N ASN A 401 4.10 0.51 -12.11
CA ASN A 401 3.02 -0.18 -11.40
C ASN A 401 3.50 -0.86 -10.12
N SER A 402 4.45 -0.25 -9.42
CA SER A 402 4.81 -0.61 -8.05
C SER A 402 4.51 0.56 -7.11
N VAL A 403 4.51 0.29 -5.81
CA VAL A 403 4.45 1.31 -4.75
C VAL A 403 5.57 1.01 -3.78
N MET A 404 6.53 1.92 -3.66
CA MET A 404 7.71 1.74 -2.81
C MET A 404 8.02 3.05 -2.08
N PRO A 405 7.90 3.14 -0.75
CA PRO A 405 7.86 4.41 -0.05
C PRO A 405 9.27 4.89 0.36
N PHE A 406 10.29 4.65 -0.48
CA PHE A 406 11.67 5.01 -0.18
C PHE A 406 11.83 6.50 0.10
N GLY A 407 11.12 7.37 -0.65
CA GLY A 407 11.15 8.81 -0.41
C GLY A 407 10.60 9.22 0.97
N ARG A 408 9.63 8.48 1.53
CA ARG A 408 9.13 8.71 2.89
C ARG A 408 10.13 8.29 3.96
N LEU A 409 10.84 7.17 3.74
CA LEU A 409 11.90 6.69 4.64
C LEU A 409 13.11 7.62 4.62
N ASP A 410 13.53 8.05 3.44
CA ASP A 410 14.67 8.94 3.25
C ASP A 410 14.44 10.32 3.89
N LEU A 411 13.21 10.86 3.76
CA LEU A 411 12.80 12.06 4.48
C LEU A 411 12.94 11.87 6.00
N GLU A 412 12.58 10.71 6.54
CA GLU A 412 12.66 10.46 7.98
C GLU A 412 14.11 10.48 8.47
N ILE A 413 15.02 9.86 7.72
CA ILE A 413 16.47 9.94 8.00
C ILE A 413 16.93 11.39 8.01
N TRP A 414 16.54 12.19 7.01
CA TRP A 414 16.92 13.60 6.95
C TRP A 414 16.38 14.43 8.13
N LEU A 415 15.15 14.15 8.56
CA LEU A 415 14.51 14.86 9.67
C LEU A 415 15.21 14.61 11.01
N HIS A 416 15.88 13.49 11.15
CA HIS A 416 16.63 13.10 12.35
C HIS A 416 18.15 13.34 12.22
N SER A 417 18.60 13.96 11.13
CA SER A 417 20.00 14.34 10.92
C SER A 417 20.20 15.86 10.94
N ASP A 418 21.45 16.33 10.98
CA ASP A 418 21.85 17.74 10.86
C ASP A 418 22.12 18.17 9.40
N LEU A 419 21.87 17.29 8.42
CA LEU A 419 22.14 17.56 7.02
C LEU A 419 21.33 18.75 6.48
N ASP A 420 21.92 19.55 5.60
CA ASP A 420 21.23 20.68 4.97
C ASP A 420 20.03 20.19 4.13
N LEU A 421 19.04 21.06 3.91
CA LEU A 421 17.91 20.85 2.99
C LEU A 421 18.37 20.43 1.59
N LYS A 422 19.63 20.73 1.24
CA LYS A 422 20.22 20.29 -0.02
C LYS A 422 20.20 18.78 -0.21
N TYR A 423 20.30 18.03 0.89
CA TYR A 423 20.24 16.57 0.89
C TYR A 423 18.92 16.04 0.32
N ILE A 424 17.81 16.75 0.60
CA ILE A 424 16.52 16.47 -0.02
C ILE A 424 16.41 17.27 -1.33
N GLY A 425 16.68 16.60 -2.45
CA GLY A 425 16.21 17.13 -3.74
C GLY A 425 17.12 18.12 -4.47
N ILE A 426 18.30 18.46 -3.96
CA ILE A 426 19.18 19.48 -4.53
C ILE A 426 20.58 18.86 -4.74
N ASP A 427 21.23 19.21 -5.84
CA ASP A 427 22.56 18.74 -6.18
C ASP A 427 23.60 19.47 -5.31
N GLU A 428 24.45 18.70 -4.62
CA GLU A 428 25.45 19.20 -3.67
C GLU A 428 26.55 20.04 -4.34
N GLU A 429 26.90 19.75 -5.60
CA GLU A 429 27.93 20.50 -6.33
C GLU A 429 27.43 21.88 -6.78
N THR A 430 26.14 22.03 -7.02
CA THR A 430 25.58 23.24 -7.65
C THR A 430 24.68 24.07 -6.73
N GLY A 431 24.19 23.54 -5.61
CA GLY A 431 23.19 24.20 -4.77
C GLY A 431 21.86 24.48 -5.48
N ASN A 432 21.69 23.91 -6.67
CA ASN A 432 20.52 24.03 -7.53
C ASN A 432 19.75 22.71 -7.53
N LEU A 433 18.44 22.75 -7.76
CA LEU A 433 17.74 21.57 -8.29
C LEU A 433 18.52 21.16 -9.52
N ALA A 434 19.10 19.95 -9.52
CA ALA A 434 20.02 19.50 -10.54
C ALA A 434 19.60 19.94 -11.94
N ASN A 435 20.33 20.90 -12.50
CA ASN A 435 20.02 21.50 -13.80
C ASN A 435 20.49 20.62 -14.98
N ARG A 436 20.65 19.31 -14.76
CA ARG A 436 21.04 18.34 -15.80
C ARG A 436 19.90 17.45 -16.24
N MET A 437 18.77 18.08 -16.57
CA MET A 437 17.88 17.59 -17.62
C MET A 437 17.35 18.80 -18.39
N THR A 438 18.18 19.31 -19.30
CA THR A 438 17.77 20.19 -20.41
C THR A 438 16.89 19.42 -21.41
N LEU A 439 15.75 18.91 -20.95
CA LEU A 439 14.67 18.39 -21.78
C LEU A 439 13.32 18.89 -21.25
N ARG A 440 12.97 20.14 -21.60
CA ARG A 440 11.60 20.70 -21.84
C ARG A 440 10.42 20.29 -20.92
N LYS A 441 10.63 19.72 -19.74
CA LYS A 441 9.55 19.27 -18.83
C LYS A 441 9.46 20.19 -17.60
N PRO A 442 8.25 20.61 -17.20
CA PRO A 442 8.00 21.35 -15.95
C PRO A 442 8.60 20.64 -14.72
N ILE A 443 9.09 21.41 -13.74
CA ILE A 443 9.69 20.93 -12.47
C ILE A 443 8.68 20.08 -11.70
N GLY A 444 7.39 20.44 -11.73
CA GLY A 444 6.34 19.64 -11.11
C GLY A 444 5.99 18.34 -11.84
N LYS A 445 6.71 17.99 -12.92
CA LYS A 445 6.73 16.66 -13.53
C LYS A 445 7.97 15.85 -13.18
N ASN A 446 8.91 16.43 -12.41
CA ASN A 446 10.07 15.72 -11.89
C ASN A 446 9.62 14.77 -10.76
N PRO A 447 9.86 13.45 -10.88
CA PRO A 447 9.49 12.47 -9.84
C PRO A 447 10.11 12.76 -8.47
N ARG A 448 11.33 13.32 -8.40
CA ARG A 448 12.02 13.67 -7.16
C ARG A 448 11.31 14.79 -6.42
N VAL A 449 10.96 15.86 -7.13
CA VAL A 449 10.22 16.99 -6.56
C VAL A 449 8.85 16.53 -6.07
N ARG A 450 8.15 15.69 -6.84
CA ARG A 450 6.87 15.11 -6.40
C ARG A 450 7.05 14.26 -5.14
N SER A 451 8.01 13.34 -5.14
CA SER A 451 8.26 12.46 -3.99
C SER A 451 8.60 13.25 -2.73
N MET A 452 9.46 14.27 -2.84
CA MET A 452 9.76 15.19 -1.74
C MET A 452 8.49 15.91 -1.25
N LEU A 453 7.72 16.51 -2.16
CA LEU A 453 6.52 17.25 -1.84
C LEU A 453 5.47 16.37 -1.14
N VAL A 454 5.29 15.13 -1.62
CA VAL A 454 4.38 14.12 -1.07
C VAL A 454 4.86 13.67 0.30
N ALA A 455 6.12 13.26 0.43
CA ALA A 455 6.69 12.81 1.70
C ALA A 455 6.63 13.91 2.77
N THR A 456 6.98 15.15 2.40
CA THR A 456 6.96 16.30 3.32
C THR A 456 5.55 16.56 3.86
N LEU A 457 4.56 16.59 2.97
CA LEU A 457 3.19 16.87 3.39
C LEU A 457 2.57 15.70 4.14
N SER A 458 2.87 14.45 3.74
CA SER A 458 2.51 13.26 4.50
C SER A 458 3.05 13.31 5.92
N ALA A 459 4.35 13.55 6.08
CA ALA A 459 4.99 13.70 7.38
C ALA A 459 4.37 14.83 8.20
N SER A 460 3.99 15.95 7.57
CA SER A 460 3.35 17.09 8.24
C SER A 460 1.95 16.79 8.81
N GLY A 461 1.29 15.76 8.28
CA GLY A 461 0.01 15.28 8.78
C GLY A 461 0.11 14.50 10.10
N GLN A 462 1.31 14.02 10.45
CA GLN A 462 1.53 13.15 11.60
C GLN A 462 2.04 13.95 12.82
N ILE A 463 1.66 13.51 14.03
CA ILE A 463 2.04 14.16 15.28
C ILE A 463 3.41 13.65 15.72
N ARG A 464 4.40 14.54 15.83
CA ARG A 464 5.76 14.25 16.32
C ARG A 464 5.91 14.62 17.79
N THR A 465 6.61 13.77 18.53
CA THR A 465 7.02 14.02 19.92
C THR A 465 8.41 14.65 20.01
N ASP A 466 9.30 14.31 19.07
CA ASP A 466 10.65 14.86 18.99
C ASP A 466 10.65 16.31 18.47
N GLN A 467 11.26 17.22 19.24
CA GLN A 467 11.27 18.65 18.94
C GLN A 467 12.17 18.98 17.74
N HIS A 468 13.31 18.30 17.61
CA HIS A 468 14.29 18.57 16.57
C HIS A 468 13.71 18.28 15.17
N SER A 469 13.23 17.07 14.95
CA SER A 469 12.61 16.65 13.70
C SER A 469 11.31 17.42 13.41
N SER A 470 10.54 17.81 14.44
CA SER A 470 9.36 18.67 14.27
C SER A 470 9.74 20.06 13.75
N GLN A 471 10.80 20.68 14.28
CA GLN A 471 11.28 21.97 13.82
C GLN A 471 11.77 21.89 12.36
N ARG A 472 12.59 20.90 12.04
CA ARG A 472 13.10 20.69 10.66
C ARG A 472 11.98 20.45 9.66
N LEU A 473 10.97 19.67 10.04
CA LEU A 473 9.79 19.46 9.20
C LEU A 473 9.02 20.76 8.97
N ASN A 474 8.84 21.60 9.99
CA ASN A 474 8.17 22.89 9.85
C ASN A 474 8.95 23.83 8.92
N GLU A 475 10.27 23.85 9.02
CA GLU A 475 11.15 24.62 8.13
C GLU A 475 11.05 24.15 6.69
N LEU A 476 11.10 22.83 6.46
CA LEU A 476 10.93 22.22 5.13
C LEU A 476 9.55 22.50 4.54
N VAL A 477 8.47 22.33 5.32
CA VAL A 477 7.10 22.66 4.90
C VAL A 477 7.00 24.14 4.52
N ASN A 478 7.52 25.04 5.34
CA ASN A 478 7.53 26.47 5.02
C ASN A 478 8.33 26.76 3.73
N SER A 479 9.45 26.08 3.52
CA SER A 479 10.24 26.16 2.28
C SER A 479 9.42 25.71 1.07
N VAL A 480 8.70 24.59 1.15
CA VAL A 480 7.83 24.08 0.07
C VAL A 480 6.80 25.13 -0.36
N TYR A 481 6.20 25.87 0.58
CA TYR A 481 5.20 26.89 0.26
C TYR A 481 5.78 28.24 -0.19
N THR A 482 7.08 28.50 0.02
CA THR A 482 7.65 29.85 -0.16
C THR A 482 8.85 29.92 -1.10
N ASP A 483 9.46 28.79 -1.46
CA ASP A 483 10.58 28.72 -2.39
C ASP A 483 10.11 29.18 -3.80
N PRO A 484 10.74 30.23 -4.38
CA PRO A 484 10.42 30.70 -5.72
C PRO A 484 10.57 29.64 -6.81
N ARG A 485 11.46 28.66 -6.65
CA ARG A 485 11.69 27.58 -7.61
C ARG A 485 10.50 26.62 -7.69
N ILE A 486 9.88 26.35 -6.55
CA ILE A 486 8.68 25.50 -6.45
C ILE A 486 7.44 26.29 -6.85
N THR A 487 7.29 27.50 -6.31
CA THR A 487 6.12 28.37 -6.53
C THR A 487 6.07 29.02 -7.92
N ALA A 488 7.16 28.97 -8.69
CA ALA A 488 7.19 29.36 -10.11
C ALA A 488 6.80 28.22 -11.07
N ASP A 489 6.56 26.99 -10.58
CA ASP A 489 6.07 25.89 -11.40
C ASP A 489 4.54 25.70 -11.23
N PRO A 490 3.73 25.78 -12.30
CA PRO A 490 2.28 25.60 -12.21
C PRO A 490 1.85 24.25 -11.64
N PHE A 491 2.56 23.17 -11.95
CA PHE A 491 2.20 21.81 -11.52
C PHE A 491 2.54 21.59 -10.05
N CYS A 492 3.65 22.15 -9.56
CA CYS A 492 3.94 22.20 -8.12
C CYS A 492 2.88 23.00 -7.36
N CYS A 493 2.50 24.18 -7.87
CA CYS A 493 1.46 25.01 -7.26
C CYS A 493 0.12 24.28 -7.19
N GLU A 494 -0.29 23.58 -8.25
CA GLU A 494 -1.54 22.81 -8.26
C GLU A 494 -1.60 21.76 -7.13
N PHE A 495 -0.49 21.07 -6.87
CA PHE A 495 -0.35 20.16 -5.73
C PHE A 495 -0.42 20.90 -4.39
N ILE A 496 0.39 21.96 -4.22
CA ILE A 496 0.43 22.76 -2.98
C ILE A 496 -0.95 23.30 -2.62
N ILE A 497 -1.71 23.77 -3.63
CA ILE A 497 -3.06 24.32 -3.47
C ILE A 497 -4.03 23.27 -2.94
N LEU A 498 -3.97 22.04 -3.46
CA LEU A 498 -4.83 20.95 -3.00
C LEU A 498 -4.67 20.69 -1.49
N HIS A 499 -3.49 20.96 -0.94
CA HIS A 499 -3.14 20.70 0.46
C HIS A 499 -3.32 21.90 1.39
N LEU A 500 -3.66 23.09 0.87
CA LEU A 500 -3.81 24.30 1.69
C LEU A 500 -4.86 24.16 2.80
N LYS A 501 -5.92 23.38 2.57
CA LYS A 501 -6.98 23.17 3.57
C LYS A 501 -6.54 22.22 4.69
N ALA A 502 -5.70 21.24 4.38
CA ALA A 502 -5.24 20.23 5.34
C ALA A 502 -3.99 20.66 6.12
N SER A 503 -3.18 21.57 5.54
CA SER A 503 -1.93 22.03 6.14
C SER A 503 -2.16 23.04 7.26
N LYS A 504 -1.75 22.69 8.48
CA LYS A 504 -1.71 23.62 9.64
C LYS A 504 -0.76 24.79 9.41
N MET A 505 0.20 24.65 8.50
CA MET A 505 1.22 25.66 8.18
C MET A 505 0.76 26.67 7.11
N ALA A 506 -0.41 26.49 6.49
CA ALA A 506 -1.00 27.40 5.51
C ALA A 506 -1.53 28.71 6.15
N THR A 507 -0.67 29.42 6.88
CA THR A 507 -0.99 30.69 7.52
C THR A 507 -1.30 31.77 6.48
N LYS A 508 -1.98 32.85 6.91
CA LYS A 508 -2.26 34.01 6.04
C LYS A 508 -1.00 34.58 5.36
N SER A 509 0.15 34.54 6.04
CA SER A 509 1.44 35.01 5.52
C SER A 509 1.93 34.10 4.39
N VAL A 510 1.94 32.79 4.61
CA VAL A 510 2.37 31.77 3.64
C VAL A 510 1.49 31.81 2.39
N VAL A 511 0.16 31.86 2.57
CA VAL A 511 -0.80 31.97 1.45
C VAL A 511 -0.60 33.25 0.63
N ARG A 512 -0.26 34.37 1.27
CA ARG A 512 0.06 35.62 0.55
C ARG A 512 1.31 35.45 -0.31
N LYS A 513 2.39 34.86 0.24
CA LYS A 513 3.63 34.58 -0.52
C LYS A 513 3.36 33.66 -1.72
N LEU A 514 2.54 32.61 -1.55
CA LEU A 514 2.15 31.71 -2.64
C LEU A 514 1.38 32.47 -3.75
N VAL A 515 0.41 33.32 -3.38
CA VAL A 515 -0.33 34.16 -4.34
C VAL A 515 0.61 35.11 -5.09
N ASP A 516 1.54 35.75 -4.39
CA ASP A 516 2.53 36.64 -5.01
C ASP A 516 3.47 35.87 -5.96
N GLY A 517 3.86 34.64 -5.60
CA GLY A 517 4.63 33.73 -6.45
C GLY A 517 3.89 33.37 -7.74
N ILE A 518 2.61 32.98 -7.64
CA ILE A 518 1.77 32.66 -8.80
C ILE A 518 1.63 33.85 -9.74
N LEU A 519 1.46 35.07 -9.22
CA LEU A 519 1.37 36.28 -10.05
C LEU A 519 2.66 36.56 -10.82
N ARG A 520 3.83 36.32 -10.20
CA ARG A 520 5.16 36.53 -10.77
C ARG A 520 5.61 35.41 -11.72
N MET A 521 4.88 34.29 -11.73
CA MET A 521 5.18 33.12 -12.55
C MET A 521 5.23 33.47 -14.06
N LYS A 522 6.18 32.87 -14.80
CA LYS A 522 6.28 33.00 -16.27
C LYS A 522 5.35 32.01 -16.99
N SER A 523 4.07 32.09 -16.68
CA SER A 523 3.01 31.23 -17.23
C SER A 523 1.91 32.08 -17.86
N PRO A 524 1.14 31.54 -18.83
CA PRO A 524 -0.01 32.23 -19.40
C PRO A 524 -1.00 32.68 -18.33
N THR A 525 -1.74 33.77 -18.58
CA THR A 525 -2.65 34.33 -17.57
C THR A 525 -3.75 33.34 -17.16
N TRP A 526 -4.25 32.52 -18.08
CA TRP A 526 -5.25 31.48 -17.77
C TRP A 526 -4.76 30.46 -16.72
N ALA A 527 -3.47 30.10 -16.75
CA ALA A 527 -2.90 29.14 -15.81
C ALA A 527 -2.81 29.75 -14.40
N LYS A 528 -2.43 31.03 -14.31
CA LYS A 528 -2.43 31.78 -13.04
C LYS A 528 -3.84 31.89 -12.46
N VAL A 529 -4.82 32.17 -13.31
CA VAL A 529 -6.24 32.22 -12.94
C VAL A 529 -6.69 30.88 -12.37
N ALA A 530 -6.45 29.77 -13.09
CA ALA A 530 -6.85 28.43 -12.65
C ALA A 530 -6.33 28.09 -11.24
N LEU A 531 -5.05 28.40 -10.97
CA LEU A 531 -4.42 28.21 -9.66
C LEU A 531 -5.06 29.11 -8.57
N LEU A 532 -5.28 30.40 -8.85
CA LEU A 532 -5.89 31.33 -7.90
C LEU A 532 -7.37 31.00 -7.60
N VAL A 533 -8.09 30.47 -8.60
CA VAL A 533 -9.44 29.93 -8.43
C VAL A 533 -9.40 28.71 -7.50
N GLY A 534 -8.44 27.80 -7.69
CA GLY A 534 -8.20 26.68 -6.78
C GLY A 534 -7.95 27.12 -5.33
N ILE A 535 -7.08 28.13 -5.12
CA ILE A 535 -6.85 28.71 -3.78
C ILE A 535 -8.14 29.27 -3.18
N THR A 536 -8.95 29.94 -4.00
CA THR A 536 -10.21 30.55 -3.56
C THR A 536 -11.26 29.50 -3.18
N GLU A 537 -11.31 28.39 -3.91
CA GLU A 537 -12.17 27.25 -3.60
C GLU A 537 -11.77 26.59 -2.28
N GLN A 538 -10.47 26.36 -2.06
CA GLN A 538 -9.97 25.67 -0.87
C GLN A 538 -10.16 26.51 0.40
N ILE A 539 -9.57 27.71 0.44
CA ILE A 539 -9.44 28.53 1.66
C ILE A 539 -9.95 29.97 1.52
N ASN A 540 -10.32 30.43 0.33
CA ASN A 540 -10.97 31.73 0.07
C ASN A 540 -10.27 32.99 0.65
N PRO A 541 -8.96 33.20 0.46
CA PRO A 541 -8.24 34.30 1.07
C PRO A 541 -8.46 35.61 0.29
N PRO A 542 -8.51 36.78 0.96
CA PRO A 542 -8.65 38.07 0.28
C PRO A 542 -7.56 38.35 -0.76
N SER A 543 -6.32 37.90 -0.52
CA SER A 543 -5.19 38.08 -1.45
C SER A 543 -5.44 37.43 -2.80
N ALA A 544 -5.93 36.18 -2.82
CA ALA A 544 -6.23 35.48 -4.08
C ALA A 544 -7.38 36.15 -4.83
N ARG A 545 -8.41 36.62 -4.11
CA ARG A 545 -9.55 37.33 -4.71
C ARG A 545 -9.14 38.66 -5.34
N MET A 546 -8.26 39.42 -4.68
CA MET A 546 -7.69 40.65 -5.25
C MET A 546 -6.82 40.37 -6.46
N ALA A 547 -6.04 39.28 -6.43
CA ALA A 547 -5.23 38.84 -7.57
C ALA A 547 -6.11 38.48 -8.78
N LEU A 548 -7.18 37.69 -8.58
CA LEU A 548 -8.15 37.36 -9.61
C LEU A 548 -8.78 38.62 -10.23
N ARG A 549 -9.18 39.59 -9.41
CA ARG A 549 -9.75 40.86 -9.90
C ARG A 549 -8.77 41.63 -10.79
N ARG A 550 -7.47 41.59 -10.50
CA ARG A 550 -6.44 42.23 -11.34
C ARG A 550 -6.26 41.52 -12.69
N LEU A 551 -6.30 40.18 -12.68
CA LEU A 551 -6.14 39.38 -13.89
C LEU A 551 -7.40 39.38 -14.78
N ALA A 552 -8.60 39.64 -14.25
CA ALA A 552 -9.85 39.65 -15.01
C ALA A 552 -9.88 40.70 -16.15
N SER A 553 -8.98 41.68 -16.13
CA SER A 553 -8.84 42.72 -17.17
C SER A 553 -7.76 42.40 -18.20
N ASP A 554 -7.14 41.21 -18.15
CA ASP A 554 -6.12 40.79 -19.09
C ASP A 554 -6.74 40.50 -20.48
N LYS A 555 -6.03 40.89 -21.53
CA LYS A 555 -6.46 40.73 -22.92
C LYS A 555 -6.36 39.27 -23.40
N GLU A 556 -5.61 38.43 -22.71
CA GLU A 556 -5.48 37.00 -23.03
C GLU A 556 -6.76 36.19 -22.71
N LEU A 557 -7.69 36.73 -21.91
CA LEU A 557 -8.86 36.01 -21.40
C LEU A 557 -10.12 36.31 -22.22
N SER A 558 -10.98 35.31 -22.39
CA SER A 558 -12.27 35.51 -23.04
C SER A 558 -13.25 36.32 -22.17
N LEU A 559 -14.22 37.00 -22.78
CA LEU A 559 -15.28 37.73 -22.06
C LEU A 559 -16.06 36.83 -21.08
N LYS A 560 -16.30 35.57 -21.48
CA LYS A 560 -16.97 34.57 -20.64
C LYS A 560 -16.13 34.23 -19.42
N GLU A 561 -14.83 33.99 -19.63
CA GLU A 561 -13.87 33.68 -18.58
C GLU A 561 -13.70 34.86 -17.61
N ALA A 562 -13.52 36.08 -18.12
CA ALA A 562 -13.40 37.30 -17.32
C ALA A 562 -14.63 37.56 -16.43
N LYS A 563 -15.84 37.26 -16.93
CA LYS A 563 -17.08 37.37 -16.14
C LYS A 563 -17.09 36.36 -14.98
N VAL A 564 -16.69 35.11 -15.24
CA VAL A 564 -16.57 34.06 -14.22
C VAL A 564 -15.52 34.44 -13.17
N ILE A 565 -14.35 34.93 -13.59
CA ILE A 565 -13.29 35.38 -12.68
C ILE A 565 -13.77 36.51 -11.77
N ASN A 566 -14.48 37.50 -12.32
CA ASN A 566 -15.04 38.60 -11.53
C ASN A 566 -16.06 38.12 -10.50
N GLU A 567 -16.93 37.18 -10.87
CA GLU A 567 -17.90 36.59 -9.96
C GLU A 567 -17.20 35.86 -8.80
N ILE A 568 -16.16 35.08 -9.10
CA ILE A 568 -15.32 34.43 -8.08
C ILE A 568 -14.59 35.47 -7.22
N ALA A 569 -14.06 36.54 -7.81
CA ALA A 569 -13.35 37.59 -7.06
C ALA A 569 -14.28 38.34 -6.10
N ILE A 570 -15.56 38.54 -6.45
CA ILE A 570 -16.55 39.27 -5.64
C ILE A 570 -17.23 38.38 -4.60
N ALA A 571 -17.74 37.21 -5.02
CA ALA A 571 -18.49 36.32 -4.14
C ALA A 571 -17.57 35.32 -3.40
N GLY A 572 -16.35 35.11 -3.87
CA GLY A 572 -15.40 34.14 -3.31
C GLY A 572 -15.97 32.72 -3.38
N LYS A 573 -15.70 31.92 -2.34
CA LYS A 573 -16.23 30.54 -2.22
C LYS A 573 -17.77 30.42 -2.31
N ARG A 574 -18.53 31.49 -2.09
CA ARG A 574 -19.99 31.48 -2.23
C ARG A 574 -20.44 31.30 -3.68
N ALA A 575 -19.66 31.76 -4.66
CA ALA A 575 -19.97 31.60 -6.09
C ALA A 575 -20.17 30.12 -6.47
N PHE A 576 -19.36 29.23 -5.89
CA PHE A 576 -19.45 27.78 -6.12
C PHE A 576 -20.62 27.15 -5.38
N LYS A 577 -20.92 27.64 -4.18
CA LYS A 577 -22.02 27.10 -3.35
C LYS A 577 -23.41 27.46 -3.88
N SER A 578 -23.55 28.65 -4.46
CA SER A 578 -24.81 29.11 -5.05
C SER A 578 -25.06 28.58 -6.47
N GLY A 579 -24.10 27.84 -7.04
CA GLY A 579 -24.16 27.40 -8.43
C GLY A 579 -23.98 28.52 -9.46
N ALA A 580 -23.59 29.73 -9.04
CA ALA A 580 -23.32 30.84 -9.95
C ALA A 580 -22.10 30.57 -10.84
N VAL A 581 -21.14 29.79 -10.34
CA VAL A 581 -19.98 29.29 -11.06
C VAL A 581 -19.80 27.81 -10.74
N ASN A 582 -19.44 27.01 -11.76
CA ASN A 582 -19.10 25.60 -11.56
C ASN A 582 -17.96 25.46 -10.57
N ARG A 583 -18.06 24.49 -9.66
CA ARG A 583 -16.98 24.21 -8.71
C ARG A 583 -15.77 23.67 -9.50
N PRO A 584 -14.56 24.24 -9.32
CA PRO A 584 -13.39 23.78 -10.04
C PRO A 584 -13.01 22.35 -9.60
N GLU A 585 -12.76 21.48 -10.56
CA GLU A 585 -12.30 20.11 -10.32
C GLU A 585 -10.78 20.02 -10.44
N TRP A 586 -10.12 19.28 -9.55
CA TRP A 586 -8.70 18.96 -9.68
C TRP A 586 -8.50 17.82 -10.70
N PRO A 587 -7.45 17.84 -11.55
CA PRO A 587 -6.40 18.87 -11.68
C PRO A 587 -6.93 20.19 -12.28
N TYR A 588 -6.71 21.29 -11.58
CA TYR A 588 -7.22 22.63 -11.90
C TYR A 588 -6.76 23.14 -13.26
N LEU A 589 -5.47 23.00 -13.60
CA LEU A 589 -4.90 23.48 -14.85
C LEU A 589 -5.52 22.77 -16.06
N LYS A 590 -5.61 21.43 -16.00
CA LYS A 590 -6.14 20.62 -17.10
C LYS A 590 -7.64 20.84 -17.31
N ASN A 591 -8.40 20.95 -16.23
CA ASN A 591 -9.85 21.11 -16.31
C ASN A 591 -10.23 22.54 -16.74
N TRP A 592 -9.53 23.55 -16.23
CA TRP A 592 -9.72 24.94 -16.65
C TRP A 592 -9.33 25.14 -18.12
N GLY A 593 -8.18 24.61 -18.54
CA GLY A 593 -7.75 24.66 -19.94
C GLY A 593 -8.80 24.05 -20.88
N ARG A 594 -9.37 22.90 -20.50
CA ARG A 594 -10.43 22.24 -21.28
C ARG A 594 -11.72 23.05 -21.36
N GLU A 595 -12.13 23.70 -20.27
CA GLU A 595 -13.38 24.47 -20.21
C GLU A 595 -13.33 25.73 -21.09
N TYR A 596 -12.16 26.35 -21.20
CA TYR A 596 -11.99 27.63 -21.90
C TYR A 596 -11.16 27.55 -23.20
N GLY A 597 -10.66 26.37 -23.57
CA GLY A 597 -10.05 26.09 -24.88
C GLY A 597 -8.54 26.38 -24.98
N TYR A 598 -7.76 26.01 -23.96
CA TYR A 598 -6.31 26.20 -23.87
C TYR A 598 -5.49 24.91 -23.95
#